data_AF-A0A976HQV6-F1
#
_entry.id   AF-A0A976HQV6-F1
#
_cell.length_a   1.000
_cell.length_b   1.000
_cell.length_c   1.000
_cell.angle_alpha   90.00
_cell.angle_beta   90.00
_cell.angle_gamma   90.00
#
_symmetry.space_group_name_H-M   'P 1'
#
loop_
_entity.id
_entity.type
_entity.pdbx_description
1 polymer ?
#
loop_
_entity_poly.entity_id
_entity_poly.type
_entity_poly.pdbx_seq_one_letter_code
_entity_poly.pdbx_strand_id
1 'polypeptide(L)'
;MTQGATVSASKRHVLVLGAGMAGLGAARRLQNAGARVSVIEARDRIGGRSHTSYLWPDLPVDMGASWIHGTKGNPMTALAQALGVTMTPTDYNRAGTFDAHGNEVEFQKASKRALKLVKHARARIDHADADQSLQAAIEASKAWRSLSDMDRRVARLAINTRIEHEYSGDWSRLSAWHFDDGKDFPGDESVLTPGFGPIIHHLAQGLDLRLGTPVTRLVPTP
;
A
#
# COMPACT_ATOMS: atom_id res chain seq x y z
N MET A 1 -38.23 43.35 25.86
CA MET A 1 -38.14 42.33 24.79
C MET A 1 -36.67 42.09 24.50
N THR A 2 -36.10 41.01 25.04
CA THR A 2 -34.68 40.64 24.93
C THR A 2 -34.42 39.95 23.59
N GLN A 3 -33.54 40.52 22.76
CA GLN A 3 -33.03 39.89 21.55
C GLN A 3 -32.23 38.62 21.92
N GLY A 4 -32.69 37.47 21.43
CA GLY A 4 -31.93 36.23 21.51
C GLY A 4 -30.75 36.29 20.54
N ALA A 5 -29.53 36.27 21.08
CA ALA A 5 -28.33 36.06 20.28
C ALA A 5 -28.37 34.64 19.71
N THR A 6 -28.53 34.52 18.39
CA THR A 6 -28.28 33.28 17.67
C THR A 6 -26.78 33.01 17.69
N VAL A 7 -26.37 32.08 18.55
CA VAL A 7 -25.01 31.53 18.52
C VAL A 7 -24.89 30.76 17.19
N SER A 8 -24.25 31.38 16.20
CA SER A 8 -23.77 30.67 15.02
C SER A 8 -22.84 29.56 15.49
N ALA A 9 -23.23 28.29 15.29
CA ALA A 9 -22.38 27.16 15.60
C ALA A 9 -21.08 27.31 14.80
N SER A 10 -20.00 27.74 15.46
CA SER A 10 -18.71 27.94 14.80
C SER A 10 -18.33 26.65 14.08
N LYS A 11 -17.98 26.72 12.79
CA LYS A 11 -17.49 25.56 12.03
C LYS A 11 -16.44 24.82 12.86
N ARG A 12 -16.70 23.56 13.22
CA ARG A 12 -15.74 22.72 13.94
C ARG A 12 -14.40 22.76 13.18
N HIS A 13 -13.34 23.09 13.90
CA HIS A 13 -11.99 23.08 13.34
C HIS A 13 -11.35 21.73 13.59
N VAL A 14 -10.94 21.06 12.52
CA VAL A 14 -10.30 19.75 12.57
C VAL A 14 -8.84 19.89 12.18
N LEU A 15 -7.96 19.35 13.00
CA LEU A 15 -6.54 19.22 12.69
C LEU A 15 -6.27 17.82 12.13
N VAL A 16 -5.64 17.75 10.96
CA VAL A 16 -5.19 16.48 10.36
C VAL A 16 -3.67 16.43 10.43
N LEU A 17 -3.12 15.35 10.97
CA LEU A 17 -1.68 15.15 11.11
C LEU A 17 -1.19 14.20 10.01
N GLY A 18 -0.25 14.68 9.21
CA GLY A 18 0.29 14.00 8.04
C GLY A 18 -0.44 14.40 6.75
N ALA A 19 0.31 14.83 5.75
CA ALA A 19 -0.13 15.13 4.39
C ALA A 19 0.18 13.98 3.40
N GLY A 20 0.08 12.73 3.87
CA GLY A 20 0.03 11.55 2.99
C GLY A 20 -1.38 11.31 2.42
N MET A 21 -1.53 10.28 1.58
CA MET A 21 -2.82 9.95 0.93
C MET A 21 -4.02 9.90 1.90
N ALA A 22 -3.86 9.25 3.06
CA ALA A 22 -4.91 9.16 4.07
C ALA A 22 -5.29 10.54 4.64
N GLY A 23 -4.30 11.34 5.02
CA GLY A 23 -4.53 12.66 5.60
C GLY A 23 -5.12 13.66 4.59
N LEU A 24 -4.58 13.69 3.37
CA LEU A 24 -5.11 14.53 2.29
C LEU A 24 -6.54 14.12 1.90
N GLY A 25 -6.81 12.82 1.79
CA GLY A 25 -8.16 12.32 1.51
C GLY A 25 -9.16 12.69 2.62
N ALA A 26 -8.78 12.51 3.89
CA ALA A 26 -9.61 12.91 5.03
C ALA A 26 -9.85 14.43 5.06
N ALA A 27 -8.79 15.23 4.88
CA ALA A 27 -8.87 16.68 4.88
C ALA A 27 -9.80 17.21 3.77
N ARG A 28 -9.68 16.66 2.55
CA ARG A 28 -10.58 17.01 1.44
C ARG A 28 -12.02 16.68 1.77
N ARG A 29 -12.30 15.48 2.29
CA ARG A 29 -13.67 15.06 2.62
C ARG A 29 -14.29 15.94 3.71
N LEU A 30 -13.51 16.29 4.74
CA LEU A 30 -13.94 17.20 5.81
C LEU A 30 -14.18 18.63 5.31
N GLN A 31 -13.29 19.16 4.46
CA GLN A 31 -13.44 20.48 3.86
C GLN A 31 -14.69 20.55 2.96
N ASN A 32 -14.94 19.53 2.14
CA ASN A 32 -16.14 19.43 1.30
C ASN A 32 -17.43 19.34 2.13
N ALA A 33 -17.36 18.78 3.34
CA ALA A 33 -18.46 18.76 4.31
C ALA A 33 -18.62 20.11 5.07
N GLY A 34 -17.83 21.14 4.72
CA GLY A 34 -17.94 22.49 5.27
C GLY A 34 -17.16 22.74 6.56
N ALA A 35 -16.39 21.77 7.05
CA ALA A 35 -15.53 21.95 8.22
C ALA A 35 -14.35 22.89 7.93
N ARG A 36 -13.85 23.56 8.97
CA ARG A 36 -12.54 24.22 8.89
C ARG A 36 -11.48 23.14 9.11
N VAL A 37 -10.50 23.02 8.21
CA VAL A 37 -9.47 21.97 8.30
C VAL A 37 -8.09 22.59 8.16
N SER A 38 -7.18 22.23 9.05
CA SER A 38 -5.74 22.50 8.90
C SER A 38 -4.99 21.18 8.87
N VAL A 39 -4.02 21.05 7.97
CA VAL A 39 -3.20 19.84 7.81
C VAL A 39 -1.75 20.18 8.19
N ILE A 40 -1.18 19.40 9.11
CA ILE A 40 0.19 19.58 9.59
C ILE A 40 1.03 18.39 9.14
N GLU A 41 2.11 18.65 8.41
CA GLU A 41 3.03 17.63 7.90
C GLU A 41 4.43 17.84 8.48
N ALA A 42 5.06 16.75 8.91
CA ALA A 42 6.37 16.77 9.53
C ALA A 42 7.47 17.08 8.49
N ARG A 43 7.33 16.56 7.27
CA ARG A 43 8.26 16.79 6.17
C ARG A 43 8.02 18.13 5.49
N ASP A 44 9.01 18.57 4.72
CA ASP A 44 8.95 19.72 3.83
C ASP A 44 8.15 19.46 2.53
N ARG A 45 7.55 18.27 2.40
CA ARG A 45 6.77 17.85 1.23
C ARG A 45 5.51 17.08 1.61
N ILE A 46 4.52 17.15 0.74
CA ILE A 46 3.30 16.33 0.79
C ILE A 46 3.53 14.92 0.20
N GLY A 47 2.50 14.08 0.27
CA GLY A 47 2.44 12.74 -0.35
C GLY A 47 2.84 11.59 0.58
N GLY A 48 3.62 11.86 1.63
CA GLY A 48 4.04 10.84 2.60
C GLY A 48 4.88 9.74 1.93
N ARG A 49 4.33 8.51 1.91
CA ARG A 49 4.94 7.33 1.28
C ARG A 49 4.79 7.29 -0.25
N SER A 50 3.90 8.10 -0.82
CA SER A 50 3.81 8.29 -2.28
C SER A 50 4.57 9.56 -2.64
N HIS A 51 5.57 9.44 -3.51
CA HIS A 51 6.42 10.57 -3.89
C HIS A 51 6.93 10.39 -5.31
N THR A 52 6.47 11.23 -6.22
CA THR A 52 7.02 11.29 -7.57
C THR A 52 8.23 12.23 -7.59
N SER A 53 9.37 11.69 -7.98
CA SER A 53 10.58 12.44 -8.30
C SER A 53 10.49 12.94 -9.74
N TYR A 54 10.73 14.24 -9.91
CA TYR A 54 10.79 14.92 -11.21
C TYR A 54 12.23 15.26 -11.61
N LEU A 55 13.22 14.53 -11.07
CA LEU A 55 14.63 14.73 -11.41
C LEU A 55 14.91 14.54 -12.91
N TRP A 56 14.16 13.65 -13.55
CA TRP A 56 14.18 13.42 -14.99
C TRP A 56 12.89 14.00 -15.60
N PRO A 57 12.94 15.16 -16.26
CA PRO A 57 11.73 15.87 -16.71
C PRO A 57 10.82 15.03 -17.62
N ASP A 58 11.43 14.21 -18.48
CA ASP A 58 10.71 13.36 -19.44
C ASP A 58 10.30 12.01 -18.86
N LEU A 59 10.74 11.69 -17.64
CA LEU A 59 10.47 10.42 -16.97
C LEU A 59 10.30 10.62 -15.45
N PRO A 60 9.14 11.11 -15.00
CA PRO A 60 8.81 11.12 -13.58
C PRO A 60 8.90 9.70 -12.99
N VAL A 61 9.53 9.57 -11.82
CA VAL A 61 9.72 8.27 -11.16
C VAL A 61 9.11 8.31 -9.77
N ASP A 62 8.16 7.42 -9.49
CA ASP A 62 7.65 7.22 -8.13
C ASP A 62 8.70 6.52 -7.25
N MET A 63 9.08 7.19 -6.18
CA MET A 63 10.00 6.70 -5.12
C MET A 63 9.25 5.93 -4.02
N GLY A 64 8.04 5.44 -4.32
CA GLY A 64 7.10 4.87 -3.38
C GLY A 64 6.03 4.08 -4.12
N ALA A 65 4.75 4.29 -3.79
CA ALA A 65 3.67 3.67 -4.55
C ALA A 65 3.65 4.16 -6.01
N SER A 66 3.58 3.22 -6.97
CA SER A 66 3.52 3.53 -8.41
C SER A 66 2.38 2.80 -9.15
N TRP A 67 1.79 1.77 -8.54
CA TRP A 67 0.68 1.00 -9.11
C TRP A 67 -0.64 1.28 -8.41
N ILE A 68 -1.73 1.15 -9.17
CA ILE A 68 -3.07 0.89 -8.67
C ILE A 68 -3.33 -0.61 -8.82
N HIS A 69 -3.43 -1.29 -7.69
CA HIS A 69 -3.76 -2.71 -7.61
C HIS A 69 -5.27 -2.91 -7.63
N GLY A 70 -5.76 -3.69 -8.59
CA GLY A 70 -7.18 -3.84 -8.88
C GLY A 70 -7.87 -2.54 -9.32
N THR A 71 -8.12 -2.37 -10.62
CA THR A 71 -8.69 -1.12 -11.17
C THR A 71 -10.23 -1.03 -11.12
N LYS A 72 -10.95 -2.12 -10.85
CA LYS A 72 -12.42 -2.13 -10.88
C LYS A 72 -12.99 -1.77 -9.52
N GLY A 73 -13.70 -0.65 -9.45
CA GLY A 73 -14.31 -0.14 -8.21
C GLY A 73 -13.30 0.51 -7.24
N ASN A 74 -12.04 0.65 -7.66
CA ASN A 74 -11.00 1.27 -6.85
C ASN A 74 -11.11 2.80 -6.90
N PRO A 75 -11.17 3.49 -5.74
CA PRO A 75 -11.29 4.94 -5.69
C PRO A 75 -10.10 5.67 -6.34
N MET A 76 -8.92 5.05 -6.37
CA MET A 76 -7.75 5.62 -7.03
C MET A 76 -7.91 5.63 -8.55
N THR A 77 -8.53 4.60 -9.13
CA THR A 77 -8.82 4.54 -10.57
C THR A 77 -9.79 5.64 -10.97
N ALA A 78 -10.88 5.83 -10.22
CA ALA A 78 -11.84 6.89 -10.47
C ALA A 78 -11.19 8.28 -10.39
N LEU A 79 -10.31 8.48 -9.40
CA LEU A 79 -9.58 9.75 -9.24
C LEU A 79 -8.57 9.99 -10.38
N ALA A 80 -7.80 8.98 -10.78
CA ALA A 80 -6.88 9.07 -11.91
C ALA A 80 -7.62 9.43 -13.21
N GLN A 81 -8.75 8.76 -13.48
CA GLN A 81 -9.60 9.03 -14.64
C GLN A 81 -10.17 10.45 -14.62
N ALA A 82 -10.70 10.91 -13.47
CA ALA A 82 -11.24 12.26 -13.33
C ALA A 82 -10.19 13.35 -13.57
N LEU A 83 -8.91 13.06 -13.30
CA LEU A 83 -7.79 13.97 -13.51
C LEU A 83 -7.10 13.79 -14.88
N GLY A 84 -7.55 12.83 -15.70
CA GLY A 84 -6.90 12.51 -16.97
C GLY A 84 -5.48 11.94 -16.81
N VAL A 85 -5.14 11.37 -15.65
CA VAL A 85 -3.84 10.74 -15.41
C VAL A 85 -3.78 9.42 -16.18
N THR A 86 -2.77 9.28 -17.03
CA THR A 86 -2.58 8.07 -17.82
C THR A 86 -2.26 6.87 -16.94
N MET A 87 -3.06 5.81 -17.11
CA MET A 87 -2.87 4.51 -16.48
C MET A 87 -2.44 3.51 -17.55
N THR A 88 -1.34 2.79 -17.31
CA THR A 88 -0.83 1.77 -18.23
C THR A 88 -0.94 0.39 -17.58
N PRO A 89 -1.69 -0.55 -18.17
CA PRO A 89 -1.80 -1.91 -17.63
C PRO A 89 -0.45 -2.61 -17.53
N THR A 90 -0.24 -3.32 -16.42
CA THR A 90 0.92 -4.17 -16.17
C THR A 90 0.46 -5.61 -16.07
N ASP A 91 1.01 -6.49 -16.90
CA ASP A 91 0.75 -7.94 -16.80
C ASP A 91 1.89 -8.64 -16.06
N TYR A 92 1.68 -8.92 -14.78
CA TYR A 92 2.66 -9.64 -13.95
C TYR A 92 2.92 -11.09 -14.40
N ASN A 93 2.09 -11.65 -15.29
CA ASN A 93 2.35 -12.96 -15.87
C ASN A 93 3.33 -12.90 -17.03
N ARG A 94 3.57 -11.71 -17.61
CA ARG A 94 4.57 -11.47 -18.65
C ARG A 94 5.90 -11.04 -18.05
N ALA A 95 6.41 -11.86 -17.12
CA ALA A 95 7.69 -11.65 -16.46
C ALA A 95 8.62 -12.84 -16.74
N GLY A 96 9.89 -12.55 -17.08
CA GLY A 96 10.97 -13.53 -17.16
C GLY A 96 11.77 -13.57 -15.84
N THR A 97 12.28 -14.73 -15.47
CA THR A 97 13.17 -14.90 -14.31
C THR A 97 14.47 -15.50 -14.79
N PHE A 98 15.59 -14.89 -14.41
CA PHE A 98 16.91 -15.29 -14.87
C PHE A 98 17.84 -15.51 -13.67
N ASP A 99 18.75 -16.47 -13.80
CA ASP A 99 19.82 -16.66 -12.82
C ASP A 99 20.94 -15.60 -13.01
N ALA A 100 21.95 -15.65 -12.15
CA ALA A 100 23.08 -14.72 -12.19
C ALA A 100 23.96 -14.84 -13.46
N HIS A 101 23.76 -15.89 -14.26
CA HIS A 101 24.44 -16.12 -15.52
C HIS A 101 23.57 -15.77 -16.74
N GLY A 102 22.33 -15.32 -16.51
CA GLY A 102 21.38 -14.96 -17.57
C GLY A 102 20.58 -16.14 -18.13
N ASN A 103 20.65 -17.33 -17.52
CA ASN A 103 19.81 -18.45 -17.94
C ASN A 103 18.39 -18.28 -17.40
N GLU A 104 17.40 -18.59 -18.22
CA GLU A 104 16.00 -18.54 -17.80
C GLU A 104 15.69 -19.63 -16.77
N VAL A 105 14.92 -19.26 -15.75
CA VAL A 105 14.49 -20.13 -14.64
C VAL A 105 13.00 -20.40 -14.76
N GLU A 106 12.59 -21.66 -14.54
CA GLU A 106 11.19 -22.13 -14.49
C GLU A 106 10.40 -21.60 -13.26
N PHE A 107 10.39 -20.28 -13.09
CA PHE A 107 9.86 -19.61 -11.90
C PHE A 107 8.36 -19.83 -11.72
N GLN A 108 7.57 -19.83 -12.78
CA GLN A 108 6.11 -19.99 -12.66
C GLN A 108 5.73 -21.35 -12.08
N LYS A 109 6.44 -22.41 -12.47
CA LYS A 109 6.23 -23.76 -11.92
C LYS A 109 6.60 -23.82 -10.45
N ALA A 110 7.72 -23.22 -10.07
CA ALA A 110 8.18 -23.17 -8.70
C ALA A 110 7.29 -22.28 -7.81
N SER A 111 6.84 -21.14 -8.33
CA SER A 111 5.88 -20.24 -7.67
C SER A 111 4.57 -20.95 -7.35
N LYS A 112 4.01 -21.69 -8.32
CA LYS A 112 2.82 -22.54 -8.07
C LYS A 112 3.05 -23.57 -6.95
N ARG A 113 4.25 -24.15 -6.86
CA ARG A 113 4.60 -25.10 -5.78
C ARG A 113 4.71 -24.39 -4.42
N ALA A 114 5.38 -23.24 -4.37
CA ALA A 114 5.54 -22.44 -3.16
C ALA A 114 4.19 -21.96 -2.61
N LEU A 115 3.33 -21.42 -3.47
CA LEU A 115 1.99 -20.99 -3.08
C LEU A 115 1.11 -22.15 -2.58
N LYS A 116 1.28 -23.36 -3.12
CA LYS A 116 0.62 -24.57 -2.55
C LYS A 116 1.15 -24.89 -1.16
N LEU A 117 2.46 -24.75 -0.91
CA LEU A 117 3.03 -24.95 0.42
C LEU A 117 2.49 -23.93 1.42
N VAL A 118 2.43 -22.65 1.04
CA VAL A 118 1.81 -21.57 1.83
C VAL A 118 0.36 -21.94 2.17
N LYS A 119 -0.45 -22.28 1.16
CA LYS A 119 -1.86 -22.66 1.37
C LYS A 119 -2.02 -23.85 2.31
N HIS A 120 -1.20 -24.89 2.18
CA HIS A 120 -1.25 -26.05 3.08
C HIS A 120 -0.70 -25.76 4.48
N ALA A 121 0.25 -24.83 4.60
CA ALA A 121 0.72 -24.36 5.90
C ALA A 121 -0.40 -23.61 6.63
N ARG A 122 -1.09 -22.70 5.92
CA ARG A 122 -2.25 -21.97 6.42
C ARG A 122 -3.36 -22.91 6.89
N ALA A 123 -3.84 -23.79 6.02
CA ALA A 123 -4.94 -24.70 6.34
C ALA A 123 -4.65 -25.61 7.55
N ARG A 124 -3.38 -25.88 7.87
CA ARG A 124 -3.00 -26.62 9.08
C ARG A 124 -2.95 -25.73 10.32
N ILE A 125 -2.46 -24.50 10.18
CA ILE A 125 -2.27 -23.59 11.31
C ILE A 125 -3.58 -22.96 11.76
N ASP A 126 -4.58 -22.84 10.87
CA ASP A 126 -5.91 -22.30 11.19
C ASP A 126 -6.65 -23.06 12.31
N HIS A 127 -6.21 -24.28 12.63
CA HIS A 127 -6.76 -25.12 13.72
C HIS A 127 -5.82 -25.28 14.92
N ALA A 128 -4.70 -24.56 14.96
CA ALA A 128 -3.76 -24.63 16.07
C ALA A 128 -4.17 -23.70 17.22
N ASP A 129 -3.68 -24.00 18.42
CA ASP A 129 -3.97 -23.21 19.63
C ASP A 129 -3.18 -21.88 19.66
N ALA A 130 -2.15 -21.73 18.84
CA ALA A 130 -1.29 -20.54 18.79
C ALA A 130 -0.75 -20.27 17.38
N ASP A 131 -0.55 -18.99 17.07
CA ASP A 131 0.08 -18.54 15.83
C ASP A 131 1.57 -18.90 15.83
N GLN A 132 2.13 -18.99 14.63
CA GLN A 132 3.57 -19.11 14.41
C GLN A 132 3.94 -18.35 13.13
N SER A 133 5.24 -18.25 12.85
CA SER A 133 5.66 -17.65 11.59
C SER A 133 5.26 -18.48 10.38
N LEU A 134 5.04 -17.83 9.25
CA LEU A 134 4.78 -18.48 7.97
C LEU A 134 5.90 -19.48 7.62
N GLN A 135 7.16 -19.13 7.90
CA GLN A 135 8.29 -20.03 7.75
C GLN A 135 8.13 -21.30 8.61
N ALA A 136 7.91 -21.16 9.92
CA ALA A 136 7.79 -22.31 10.82
C ALA A 136 6.66 -23.25 10.38
N ALA A 137 5.52 -22.66 9.97
CA ALA A 137 4.39 -23.41 9.45
C ALA A 137 4.73 -24.21 8.19
N ILE A 138 5.42 -23.60 7.23
CA ILE A 138 5.82 -24.24 5.97
C ILE A 138 6.87 -25.33 6.22
N GLU A 139 7.93 -25.04 6.98
CA GLU A 139 9.07 -25.92 7.18
C GLU A 139 8.74 -27.17 8.03
N ALA A 140 7.69 -27.08 8.85
CA ALA A 140 7.12 -28.21 9.56
C ALA A 140 6.43 -29.23 8.63
N SER A 141 6.08 -28.87 7.39
CA SER A 141 5.36 -29.76 6.47
C SER A 141 6.23 -30.89 5.91
N LYS A 142 5.66 -32.09 5.75
CA LYS A 142 6.31 -33.19 5.01
C LYS A 142 6.66 -32.77 3.58
N ALA A 143 5.78 -32.01 2.94
CA ALA A 143 5.95 -31.53 1.58
C ALA A 143 7.20 -30.65 1.42
N TRP A 144 7.47 -29.74 2.37
CA TRP A 144 8.71 -28.96 2.40
C TRP A 144 9.93 -29.86 2.63
N ARG A 145 9.85 -30.77 3.61
CA ARG A 145 10.96 -31.65 3.97
C ARG A 145 11.40 -32.56 2.83
N SER A 146 10.47 -32.98 1.97
CA SER A 146 10.74 -33.79 0.78
C SER A 146 11.30 -33.03 -0.43
N LEU A 147 11.35 -31.69 -0.40
CA LEU A 147 11.91 -30.92 -1.52
C LEU A 147 13.43 -31.07 -1.57
N SER A 148 13.95 -31.15 -2.80
CA SER A 148 15.38 -30.98 -3.09
C SER A 148 15.88 -29.60 -2.65
N ASP A 149 17.19 -29.46 -2.45
CA ASP A 149 17.78 -28.15 -2.09
C ASP A 149 17.50 -27.08 -3.13
N MET A 150 17.51 -27.45 -4.42
CA MET A 150 17.16 -26.56 -5.51
C MET A 150 15.69 -26.12 -5.42
N ASP A 151 14.76 -27.07 -5.25
CA ASP A 151 13.34 -26.74 -5.11
C ASP A 151 13.07 -25.84 -3.89
N ARG A 152 13.77 -26.05 -2.77
CA ARG A 152 13.66 -25.16 -1.58
C ARG A 152 14.18 -23.76 -1.87
N ARG A 153 15.28 -23.61 -2.62
CA ARG A 153 15.80 -22.30 -3.04
C ARG A 153 14.79 -21.56 -3.91
N VAL A 154 14.23 -22.23 -4.92
CA VAL A 154 13.24 -21.57 -5.78
C VAL A 154 11.92 -21.29 -5.04
N ALA A 155 11.52 -22.16 -4.11
CA ALA A 155 10.36 -21.90 -3.25
C ALA A 155 10.55 -20.66 -2.36
N ARG A 156 11.75 -20.48 -1.77
CA ARG A 156 12.08 -19.25 -1.03
C ARG A 156 12.04 -18.01 -1.91
N LEU A 157 12.59 -18.08 -3.13
CA LEU A 157 12.48 -16.98 -4.09
C LEU A 157 11.02 -16.61 -4.37
N ALA A 158 10.16 -17.60 -4.59
CA ALA A 158 8.74 -17.36 -4.81
C ALA A 158 8.04 -16.75 -3.58
N ILE A 159 8.36 -17.21 -2.37
CA ILE A 159 7.81 -16.63 -1.13
C ILE A 159 8.28 -15.18 -0.97
N ASN A 160 9.56 -14.91 -1.19
CA ASN A 160 10.09 -13.55 -1.17
C ASN A 160 9.37 -12.64 -2.17
N THR A 161 9.28 -13.05 -3.44
CA THR A 161 8.71 -12.21 -4.51
C THR A 161 7.18 -12.07 -4.43
N ARG A 162 6.45 -13.08 -3.96
CA ARG A 162 4.97 -13.10 -3.97
C ARG A 162 4.33 -12.80 -2.63
N ILE A 163 5.07 -12.91 -1.53
CA ILE A 163 4.56 -12.72 -0.17
C ILE A 163 5.34 -11.61 0.53
N GLU A 164 6.66 -11.72 0.64
CA GLU A 164 7.43 -10.74 1.43
C GLU A 164 7.43 -9.34 0.79
N HIS A 165 7.52 -9.27 -0.53
CA HIS A 165 7.40 -8.00 -1.27
C HIS A 165 6.01 -7.37 -1.14
N GLU A 166 4.96 -8.19 -1.10
CA GLU A 166 3.56 -7.75 -1.03
C GLU A 166 3.22 -7.26 0.39
N TYR A 167 3.54 -8.06 1.40
CA TYR A 167 3.16 -7.84 2.79
C TYR A 167 4.25 -7.19 3.63
N SER A 168 5.37 -6.81 3.00
CA SER A 168 6.46 -6.02 3.59
C SER A 168 7.04 -6.61 4.88
N GLY A 169 7.27 -7.93 4.91
CA GLY A 169 7.84 -8.62 6.07
C GLY A 169 8.53 -9.92 5.68
N ASP A 170 9.60 -10.25 6.39
CA ASP A 170 10.28 -11.54 6.26
C ASP A 170 9.35 -12.66 6.74
N TRP A 171 9.26 -13.76 5.99
CA TRP A 171 8.38 -14.89 6.28
C TRP A 171 8.66 -15.59 7.64
N SER A 172 9.83 -15.39 8.24
CA SER A 172 10.14 -15.82 9.61
C SER A 172 9.44 -14.98 10.68
N ARG A 173 8.89 -13.81 10.30
CA ARG A 173 8.20 -12.86 11.18
C ARG A 173 6.74 -12.64 10.77
N LEU A 174 6.38 -12.94 9.53
CA LEU A 174 4.98 -12.89 9.08
C LEU A 174 4.15 -13.94 9.82
N SER A 175 3.01 -13.51 10.35
CA SER A 175 2.00 -14.38 10.98
C SER A 175 1.51 -15.41 9.97
N ALA A 176 1.51 -16.69 10.34
CA ALA A 176 0.92 -17.71 9.49
C ALA A 176 -0.60 -17.55 9.41
N TRP A 177 -1.25 -16.98 10.43
CA TRP A 177 -2.70 -16.71 10.43
C TRP A 177 -3.13 -15.48 9.66
N HIS A 178 -2.33 -14.42 9.62
CA HIS A 178 -2.82 -13.09 9.26
C HIS A 178 -1.99 -12.35 8.21
N PHE A 179 -0.94 -12.96 7.64
CA PHE A 179 -0.07 -12.23 6.71
C PHE A 179 -0.81 -11.64 5.49
N ASP A 180 -1.91 -12.26 5.07
CA ASP A 180 -2.75 -11.89 3.92
C ASP A 180 -4.14 -11.37 4.33
N ASP A 181 -4.32 -10.96 5.59
CA ASP A 181 -5.58 -10.38 6.04
C ASP A 181 -5.81 -9.03 5.37
N GLY A 182 -6.68 -9.03 4.36
CA GLY A 182 -6.94 -7.86 3.55
C GLY A 182 -8.14 -8.03 2.63
N LYS A 183 -8.46 -6.95 1.91
CA LYS A 183 -9.43 -6.98 0.81
C LYS A 183 -8.78 -6.32 -0.38
N ASP A 184 -8.90 -6.97 -1.53
CA ASP A 184 -8.37 -6.46 -2.78
C ASP A 184 -9.50 -5.93 -3.65
N PHE A 185 -9.17 -4.98 -4.50
CA PHE A 185 -10.05 -4.61 -5.59
C PHE A 185 -9.85 -5.58 -6.76
N PRO A 186 -10.91 -5.96 -7.49
CA PRO A 186 -10.76 -6.71 -8.72
C PRO A 186 -10.24 -5.81 -9.86
N GLY A 187 -9.89 -6.41 -10.99
CA GLY A 187 -9.50 -5.68 -12.21
C GLY A 187 -8.02 -5.79 -12.52
N ASP A 188 -7.58 -5.00 -13.48
CA ASP A 188 -6.19 -5.00 -13.93
C ASP A 188 -5.31 -4.19 -12.99
N GLU A 189 -4.02 -4.48 -13.06
CA GLU A 189 -2.95 -3.78 -12.36
C GLU A 189 -2.44 -2.67 -13.28
N SER A 190 -2.39 -1.43 -12.81
CA SER A 190 -1.99 -0.30 -13.68
C SER A 190 -0.94 0.58 -13.01
N VAL A 191 0.12 0.89 -13.74
CA VAL A 191 1.09 1.93 -13.35
C VAL A 191 0.57 3.31 -13.76
N LEU A 192 0.77 4.32 -12.92
CA LEU A 192 0.54 5.71 -13.28
C LEU A 192 1.79 6.27 -13.96
N THR A 193 1.76 6.46 -15.27
CA THR A 193 2.95 6.89 -16.03
C THR A 193 3.50 8.28 -15.63
N PRO A 194 2.65 9.27 -15.29
CA PRO A 194 3.12 10.53 -14.71
C PRO A 194 3.46 10.46 -13.20
N GLY A 195 3.34 9.27 -12.60
CA GLY A 195 3.41 9.01 -11.17
C GLY A 195 2.17 9.43 -10.38
N PHE A 196 2.22 9.27 -9.05
CA PHE A 196 1.15 9.68 -8.14
C PHE A 196 1.07 11.20 -7.88
N GLY A 197 2.09 11.96 -8.28
CA GLY A 197 2.21 13.40 -8.04
C GLY A 197 0.97 14.22 -8.40
N PRO A 198 0.39 14.10 -9.61
CA PRO A 198 -0.82 14.84 -9.98
C PRO A 198 -1.99 14.60 -9.03
N ILE A 199 -2.17 13.36 -8.57
CA ILE A 199 -3.23 13.00 -7.61
C ILE A 199 -2.96 13.64 -6.25
N ILE A 200 -1.72 13.55 -5.76
CA ILE A 200 -1.32 14.14 -4.47
C ILE A 200 -1.54 15.66 -4.49
N HIS A 201 -1.10 16.34 -5.55
CA HIS A 201 -1.29 17.78 -5.71
C HIS A 201 -2.76 18.17 -5.80
N HIS A 202 -3.58 17.41 -6.53
CA HIS A 202 -5.02 17.62 -6.59
C HIS A 202 -5.68 17.49 -5.22
N LEU A 203 -5.33 16.47 -4.44
CA LEU A 203 -5.87 16.30 -3.08
C LEU A 203 -5.44 17.41 -2.12
N ALA A 204 -4.26 17.99 -2.33
CA ALA A 204 -3.72 19.08 -1.51
C ALA A 204 -4.28 20.48 -1.85
N GLN A 205 -4.78 20.68 -3.08
CA GLN A 205 -5.16 21.99 -3.60
C GLN A 205 -6.18 22.72 -2.70
N GLY A 206 -5.86 23.93 -2.24
CA GLY A 206 -6.78 24.73 -1.41
C GLY A 206 -6.98 24.24 0.03
N LEU A 207 -6.17 23.28 0.51
CA LEU A 207 -6.09 22.96 1.93
C LEU A 207 -5.16 23.95 2.65
N ASP A 208 -5.47 24.27 3.91
CA ASP A 208 -4.55 24.97 4.83
C ASP A 208 -3.47 23.96 5.27
N LEU A 209 -2.32 23.97 4.59
CA LEU A 209 -1.21 23.04 4.78
C LEU A 209 -0.01 23.73 5.44
N ARG A 210 0.50 23.13 6.51
CA ARG A 210 1.74 23.54 7.18
C ARG A 210 2.76 22.42 7.11
N LEU A 211 3.80 22.62 6.31
CA LEU A 211 4.90 21.68 6.10
C LEU A 211 6.03 21.95 7.09
N GLY A 212 6.98 21.03 7.20
CA GLY A 212 8.17 21.16 8.04
C GLY A 212 7.84 21.33 9.53
N THR A 213 6.68 20.84 9.96
CA THR A 213 6.15 21.07 11.31
C THR A 213 5.89 19.73 12.01
N PRO A 214 6.92 19.08 12.58
CA PRO A 214 6.75 17.85 13.33
C PRO A 214 5.90 18.09 14.59
N VAL A 215 4.78 17.38 14.70
CA VAL A 215 3.95 17.41 15.91
C VAL A 215 4.53 16.43 16.94
N THR A 216 4.90 16.93 18.11
CA THR A 216 5.53 16.15 19.18
C THR A 216 4.58 15.80 20.32
N ARG A 217 3.45 16.50 20.44
CA ARG A 217 2.46 16.28 21.50
C ARG A 217 1.07 16.71 21.05
N LEU A 218 0.07 15.93 21.43
CA LEU A 218 -1.34 16.32 21.39
C LEU A 218 -1.84 16.47 22.82
N VAL A 219 -2.44 17.62 23.11
CA VAL A 219 -3.06 17.89 24.41
C VAL A 219 -4.55 18.05 24.17
N PRO A 220 -5.37 17.02 24.45
CA PRO A 220 -6.81 17.16 24.42
C PRO A 220 -7.21 18.24 25.43
N THR A 221 -8.01 19.21 25.00
CA THR A 221 -8.72 20.06 25.96
C THR A 221 -9.75 19.19 26.72
N PRO A 222 -9.83 19.33 28.05
CA PRO A 222 -10.83 18.62 28.85
C PRO A 222 -12.27 19.01 28.48
#